data_AF-A0A2V6PDY7-F1
#
_entry.id   AF-A0A2V6PDY7-F1
#
_cell.length_a   1.000
_cell.length_b   1.000
_cell.length_c   1.000
_cell.angle_alpha   90.00
_cell.angle_beta   90.00
_cell.angle_gamma   90.00
#
_symmetry.space_group_name_H-M   'P 1'
#
loop_
_entity.id
_entity.type
_entity.pdbx_description
1 polymer ?
#
loop_
_entity_poly.entity_id
_entity_poly.type
_entity_poly.pdbx_seq_one_letter_code
_entity_poly.pdbx_strand_id
1 'polypeptide(L)'
;MARRSLTGLLVAVIFITVLVLYSRTVTSQSATLARDAGVRGGAPGAGDPYDGLTRAQLALFQAGQQDFAEEEEVADGLGPTMNLDSCAGCHAQPAVGGTSPFVNPQVAFATKN
;
A
#
# COMPACT_ATOMS: atom_id res chain seq x y z
N MET A 1 36.11 -53.41 -17.27
CA MET A 1 36.32 -52.07 -17.86
C MET A 1 35.01 -51.64 -18.52
N ALA A 2 34.15 -50.89 -17.81
CA ALA A 2 32.81 -50.55 -18.30
C ALA A 2 32.92 -49.51 -19.43
N ARG A 3 32.52 -49.88 -20.65
CA ARG A 3 32.43 -48.97 -21.81
C ARG A 3 31.31 -47.95 -21.54
N ARG A 4 31.68 -46.73 -21.14
CA ARG A 4 30.73 -45.61 -21.09
C ARG A 4 30.32 -45.29 -22.53
N SER A 5 29.02 -45.35 -22.84
CA SER A 5 28.53 -45.03 -24.18
C SER A 5 28.66 -43.53 -24.46
N LEU A 6 29.15 -43.18 -25.65
CA LEU A 6 29.35 -41.79 -26.07
C LEU A 6 28.02 -40.99 -26.04
N THR A 7 26.91 -41.68 -26.28
CA THR A 7 25.54 -41.15 -26.18
C THR A 7 25.16 -40.73 -24.76
N GLY A 8 25.55 -41.50 -23.73
CA GLY A 8 25.27 -41.13 -22.34
C GLY A 8 26.02 -39.86 -21.90
N LEU A 9 27.25 -39.67 -22.39
CA LEU A 9 28.04 -38.46 -22.13
C LEU A 9 27.40 -37.22 -22.77
N LEU A 10 26.96 -37.34 -24.04
CA LEU A 10 26.33 -36.25 -24.77
C LEU A 10 25.01 -35.79 -24.12
N VAL A 11 24.17 -36.73 -23.68
CA VAL A 11 22.91 -36.41 -22.98
C VAL A 11 23.19 -35.70 -21.66
N ALA A 12 24.19 -36.15 -20.89
CA ALA A 12 24.57 -35.49 -19.64
C ALA A 12 25.09 -34.06 -19.87
N VAL A 13 25.90 -33.85 -20.90
CA VAL A 13 26.41 -32.50 -21.25
C VAL A 13 25.26 -31.59 -21.66
N ILE A 14 24.35 -32.05 -22.53
CA ILE A 14 23.20 -31.25 -22.95
C ILE A 14 22.33 -30.89 -21.73
N PHE A 15 22.05 -31.86 -20.85
CA PHE A 15 21.26 -31.63 -19.65
C PHE A 15 21.92 -30.60 -18.72
N ILE A 16 23.22 -30.72 -18.45
CA ILE A 16 23.98 -29.76 -17.62
C ILE A 16 23.98 -28.37 -18.28
N THR A 17 24.15 -28.30 -19.60
CA THR A 17 24.17 -27.03 -20.33
C THR A 17 22.81 -26.33 -20.25
N VAL A 18 21.71 -27.07 -20.44
CA VAL A 18 20.34 -26.54 -20.27
C VAL A 18 20.10 -26.06 -18.85
N LEU A 19 20.57 -26.80 -17.84
CA LEU A 19 20.44 -26.44 -16.41
C LEU A 19 21.22 -25.15 -16.08
N VAL A 20 22.42 -25.00 -16.62
CA VAL A 20 23.26 -23.79 -16.45
C VAL A 20 22.64 -22.58 -17.16
N LEU A 21 22.07 -22.76 -18.36
CA LEU A 21 21.37 -21.70 -19.09
C LEU A 21 20.07 -21.27 -18.38
N TYR A 22 19.32 -22.21 -17.79
CA TYR A 22 18.12 -21.91 -17.00
C TYR A 22 18.44 -21.20 -15.67
N SER A 23 19.60 -21.46 -15.07
CA SER A 23 20.04 -20.78 -13.84
C SER A 23 20.36 -19.29 -14.06
N ARG A 24 20.70 -18.90 -15.31
CA ARG A 24 21.02 -17.51 -15.68
C ARG A 24 19.77 -16.62 -15.84
N THR A 25 18.58 -17.19 -16.08
CA THR A 25 17.33 -16.41 -16.16
C THR A 25 16.73 -16.08 -14.79
N VAL A 26 17.19 -16.74 -13.71
CA VAL A 26 16.70 -16.53 -12.34
C VAL A 26 17.47 -15.43 -11.59
N THR A 27 18.57 -14.91 -12.16
CA THR A 27 19.44 -13.91 -11.49
C THR A 27 19.11 -12.45 -11.79
N SER A 28 17.97 -12.16 -12.44
CA SER A 28 17.48 -10.77 -12.65
C SER A 28 16.91 -10.11 -11.38
N GLN A 29 17.37 -10.48 -10.20
CA GLN A 29 17.08 -9.71 -9.00
C GLN A 29 18.17 -8.63 -8.87
N SER A 30 17.94 -7.49 -9.52
CA SER A 30 18.64 -6.26 -9.12
C SER A 30 18.32 -6.04 -7.64
N ALA A 31 19.25 -6.40 -6.77
CA ALA A 31 19.17 -6.18 -5.34
C ALA A 31 19.48 -4.70 -5.04
N THR A 32 18.66 -3.79 -5.57
CA THR A 32 18.51 -2.50 -4.92
C THR A 32 17.78 -2.81 -3.61
N LEU A 33 18.53 -2.88 -2.51
CA LEU A 33 17.93 -2.90 -1.19
C LEU A 33 16.95 -1.73 -1.13
N ALA A 34 15.68 -2.01 -0.85
CA ALA A 34 14.70 -0.96 -0.62
C ALA A 34 15.25 -0.06 0.49
N ARG A 35 15.56 1.20 0.17
CA ARG A 35 15.89 2.22 1.15
C ARG A 35 14.65 3.03 1.40
N ASP A 36 14.16 2.97 2.63
CA ASP A 36 13.20 3.94 3.12
C ASP A 36 13.90 5.30 3.21
N ALA A 37 13.34 6.32 2.55
CA ALA A 37 13.85 7.69 2.62
C ALA A 37 13.58 8.34 3.99
N GLY A 38 12.85 7.65 4.87
CA GLY A 38 12.38 8.16 6.15
C GLY A 38 11.13 9.01 5.98
N VAL A 39 10.71 9.65 7.07
CA VAL A 39 9.56 10.54 7.09
C VAL A 39 9.75 11.66 6.06
N ARG A 40 8.72 11.94 5.26
CA ARG A 40 8.70 13.08 4.33
C ARG A 40 9.00 14.37 5.11
N GLY A 41 10.08 15.07 4.75
CA GLY A 41 10.35 16.42 5.24
C GLY A 41 9.44 17.49 4.59
N GLY A 42 9.38 18.68 5.18
CA GLY A 42 8.56 19.80 4.72
C GLY A 42 7.33 20.05 5.58
N ALA A 43 6.53 21.06 5.21
CA ALA A 43 5.28 21.32 5.89
C ALA A 43 4.28 20.16 5.65
N PRO A 44 3.41 19.85 6.62
CA PRO A 44 2.31 18.93 6.40
C PRO A 44 1.46 19.40 5.21
N GLY A 45 1.09 18.48 4.31
CA GLY A 45 0.43 18.82 3.04
C GLY A 45 -0.71 17.89 2.66
N ALA A 46 -1.40 17.32 3.66
CA ALA A 46 -2.62 16.56 3.43
C ALA A 46 -3.85 17.46 3.63
N GLY A 47 -4.95 17.11 2.97
CA GLY A 47 -6.27 17.73 3.15
C GLY A 47 -6.66 18.76 2.10
N ASP A 48 -5.70 19.30 1.35
CA ASP A 48 -6.00 20.20 0.23
C ASP A 48 -6.12 19.44 -1.10
N PRO A 49 -6.96 19.93 -2.04
CA PRO A 49 -6.97 19.43 -3.40
C PRO A 49 -5.64 19.74 -4.10
N TYR A 50 -5.34 19.00 -5.16
CA TYR A 50 -4.21 19.35 -6.02
C TYR A 50 -4.41 20.70 -6.71
N ASP A 51 -3.31 21.37 -7.03
CA ASP A 51 -3.35 22.57 -7.85
C ASP A 51 -3.82 22.25 -9.29
N GLY A 52 -4.52 23.20 -9.90
CA GLY A 52 -4.92 23.12 -11.31
C GLY A 52 -6.14 22.25 -11.62
N LEU A 53 -6.91 21.83 -10.60
CA LEU A 53 -8.19 21.15 -10.83
C LEU A 53 -9.16 22.03 -11.64
N THR A 54 -9.86 21.41 -12.59
CA THR A 54 -11.03 22.03 -13.21
C THR A 54 -12.12 22.26 -12.17
N ARG A 55 -13.08 23.16 -12.46
CA ARG A 55 -14.23 23.41 -11.55
C ARG A 55 -14.99 22.13 -11.18
N ALA A 56 -15.18 21.22 -12.14
CA ALA A 56 -15.86 19.96 -11.90
C ALA A 56 -15.05 19.02 -10.98
N GLN A 57 -13.73 18.94 -11.17
CA GLN A 57 -12.88 18.13 -10.30
C GLN A 57 -12.79 18.69 -8.88
N LEU A 58 -12.72 20.02 -8.74
CA LEU A 58 -12.75 20.66 -7.42
C LEU A 58 -14.08 20.38 -6.71
N ALA A 59 -15.21 20.46 -7.43
CA ALA A 59 -16.52 20.13 -6.86
C ALA A 59 -16.59 18.66 -6.40
N LEU A 60 -16.06 17.72 -7.20
CA LEU A 60 -15.97 16.31 -6.81
C LEU A 60 -15.07 16.10 -5.58
N PHE A 61 -13.93 16.79 -5.51
CA PHE A 61 -13.05 16.74 -4.34
C PHE A 61 -13.78 17.24 -3.09
N GLN A 62 -14.48 18.36 -3.18
CA GLN A 62 -15.22 18.96 -2.06
C GLN A 62 -16.36 18.07 -1.58
N ALA A 63 -17.13 17.47 -2.51
CA ALA A 63 -18.16 16.50 -2.17
C ALA A 63 -17.56 15.28 -1.47
N GLY A 64 -16.52 14.67 -2.06
CA GLY A 64 -15.86 13.52 -1.43
C GLY A 64 -15.22 13.84 -0.08
N GLN A 65 -14.70 15.05 0.13
CA GLN A 65 -14.18 15.48 1.43
C GLN A 65 -15.29 15.62 2.47
N GLN A 66 -16.49 16.06 2.08
CA GLN A 66 -17.66 16.10 2.97
C GLN A 66 -18.10 14.70 3.35
N ASP A 67 -18.31 13.82 2.37
CA ASP A 67 -18.70 12.42 2.61
C ASP A 67 -17.65 11.69 3.47
N PHE A 68 -16.36 11.93 3.24
CA PHE A 68 -15.27 11.34 4.02
C PHE A 68 -15.23 11.85 5.47
N ALA A 69 -15.74 13.05 5.72
CA ALA A 69 -15.80 13.65 7.05
C ALA A 69 -17.13 13.40 7.77
N GLU A 70 -18.09 12.77 7.10
CA GLU A 70 -19.39 12.43 7.68
C GLU A 70 -19.20 11.46 8.86
N GLU A 71 -19.99 11.67 9.92
CA GLU A 71 -20.10 10.76 11.05
C GLU A 71 -21.33 9.88 10.81
N GLU A 72 -21.15 8.56 10.76
CA GLU A 72 -22.23 7.58 10.66
C GLU A 72 -22.78 7.25 12.05
N GLU A 73 -24.09 7.05 12.13
CA GLU A 73 -24.76 6.55 13.34
C GLU A 73 -24.91 5.03 13.32
N VAL A 74 -25.20 4.44 14.48
CA VAL A 74 -25.47 3.00 14.59
C VAL A 74 -26.63 2.58 13.67
N ALA A 75 -27.62 3.46 13.49
CA ALA A 75 -28.76 3.24 12.60
C ALA A 75 -28.36 3.13 11.12
N ASP A 76 -27.22 3.70 10.72
CA ASP A 76 -26.74 3.70 9.33
C ASP A 76 -26.03 2.40 8.96
N GLY A 77 -25.73 1.54 9.95
CA GLY A 77 -25.26 0.17 9.70
C GLY A 77 -23.79 -0.10 10.02
N LEU A 78 -23.17 0.69 10.90
CA LEU A 78 -21.79 0.52 11.39
C LEU A 78 -21.45 -0.90 11.88
N GLY A 79 -22.45 -1.62 12.38
CA GLY A 79 -22.31 -3.01 12.82
C GLY A 79 -21.58 -3.18 14.15
N PRO A 80 -21.45 -4.43 14.64
CA PRO A 80 -20.98 -4.71 16.00
C PRO A 80 -19.46 -4.63 16.18
N THR A 81 -18.68 -4.59 15.11
CA THR A 81 -17.21 -4.52 15.14
C THR A 81 -16.67 -3.10 14.94
N MET A 82 -17.60 -2.15 14.88
CA MET A 82 -17.36 -0.72 14.78
C MET A 82 -16.36 -0.21 15.82
N ASN A 83 -15.38 0.59 15.39
CA ASN A 83 -14.38 1.22 16.25
C ASN A 83 -14.22 2.74 16.07
N LEU A 84 -14.81 3.34 15.03
CA LEU A 84 -14.86 4.79 14.80
C LEU A 84 -15.90 5.19 13.74
N ASP A 85 -16.58 6.30 13.95
CA ASP A 85 -17.80 6.74 13.23
C ASP A 85 -17.55 7.58 12.00
N SER A 86 -16.29 7.91 11.72
CA SER A 86 -15.94 8.65 10.52
C SER A 86 -14.59 8.21 9.98
N CYS A 87 -14.47 8.25 8.65
CA CYS A 87 -13.18 8.08 7.98
C CYS A 87 -12.19 9.17 8.42
N ALA A 88 -12.68 10.40 8.59
CA ALA A 88 -11.89 11.54 9.04
C ALA A 88 -11.34 11.38 10.46
N GLY A 89 -11.93 10.55 11.32
CA GLY A 89 -11.43 10.35 12.68
C GLY A 89 -10.04 9.70 12.70
N CYS A 90 -9.80 8.71 11.83
CA CYS A 90 -8.49 8.04 11.68
C CYS A 90 -7.58 8.70 10.63
N HIS A 91 -8.08 9.61 9.82
CA HIS A 91 -7.35 10.26 8.73
C HIS A 91 -7.35 11.79 8.91
N ALA A 92 -6.87 12.25 10.08
CA ALA A 92 -7.04 13.63 10.55
C ALA A 92 -5.76 14.46 10.59
N GLN A 93 -4.57 13.86 10.45
CA GLN A 93 -3.29 14.57 10.64
C GLN A 93 -2.54 14.75 9.32
N PRO A 94 -2.14 15.97 8.95
CA PRO A 94 -2.41 17.27 9.59
C PRO A 94 -3.84 17.80 9.46
N ALA A 95 -4.58 17.28 8.50
CA ALA A 95 -5.95 17.63 8.21
C ALA A 95 -6.67 16.37 7.71
N VAL A 96 -7.98 16.50 7.47
CA VAL A 96 -8.83 15.42 6.94
C VAL A 96 -8.26 14.89 5.62
N GLY A 97 -8.19 13.57 5.47
CA GLY A 97 -7.52 12.89 4.36
C GLY A 97 -6.03 12.63 4.59
N GLY A 98 -5.52 12.95 5.79
CA GLY A 98 -4.15 12.67 6.21
C GLY A 98 -3.93 11.30 6.85
N THR A 99 -2.91 11.21 7.69
CA THR A 99 -2.63 10.02 8.52
C THR A 99 -3.44 10.05 9.82
N SER A 100 -3.28 9.02 10.64
CA SER A 100 -3.84 9.02 11.98
C SER A 100 -3.27 10.14 12.87
N PRO A 101 -4.11 10.72 13.74
CA PRO A 101 -3.64 11.67 14.74
C PRO A 101 -2.71 10.99 15.74
N PHE A 102 -1.91 11.80 16.44
CA PHE A 102 -0.95 11.30 17.43
C PHE A 102 -1.64 10.61 18.62
N VAL A 103 -2.82 11.11 19.01
CA VAL A 103 -3.66 10.50 20.05
C VAL A 103 -4.65 9.57 19.37
N ASN A 104 -4.75 8.32 19.85
CA ASN A 104 -5.67 7.34 19.28
C ASN A 104 -7.14 7.81 19.45
N PRO A 105 -7.87 8.08 18.34
CA PRO A 105 -9.23 8.62 18.40
C PRO A 105 -10.25 7.60 18.92
N GLN A 106 -9.95 6.30 18.79
CA GLN A 106 -10.85 5.22 19.22
C GLN A 106 -11.07 5.20 20.73
N VAL A 107 -10.11 5.72 21.51
CA VAL A 107 -10.23 5.79 22.98
C VAL A 107 -11.30 6.79 23.38
N ALA A 108 -11.33 7.97 22.75
CA ALA A 108 -12.35 8.97 23.00
C ALA A 108 -13.72 8.49 22.50
N PHE A 109 -13.75 7.91 21.29
CA PHE A 109 -14.97 7.39 20.68
C PHE A 109 -15.63 6.29 21.53
N ALA A 110 -14.86 5.37 22.12
CA ALA A 110 -15.39 4.32 22.99
C ALA A 110 -16.11 4.84 24.25
N THR A 111 -15.99 6.14 24.55
CA THR A 111 -16.65 6.81 25.68
C THR A 111 -17.64 7.90 25.25
N LYS A 112 -17.88 8.06 23.94
CA LYS A 112 -18.87 8.98 23.37
C LYS A 112 -20.26 8.40 23.68
N ASN A 113 -21.10 9.18 24.38
CA ASN A 113 -22.46 8.79 24.78
C ASN A 113 -23.49 9.36 23.81
#